data_AF-A0A7Y8J359-F1
#
_entry.id   AF-A0A7Y8J359-F1
#
_cell.length_a   1.000
_cell.length_b   1.000
_cell.length_c   1.000
_cell.angle_alpha   90.00
_cell.angle_beta   90.00
_cell.angle_gamma   90.00
#
_symmetry.space_group_name_H-M   'P 1'
#
loop_
_entity.id
_entity.type
_entity.pdbx_description
1 polymer ?
#
loop_
_entity_poly.entity_id
_entity_poly.type
_entity_poly.pdbx_seq_one_letter_code
_entity_poly.pdbx_strand_id
1 'polypeptide(L)' 'MKRATVTAIDDRQFGQGDIQFSNFPLVEDRVTHDLVLHITTYGQEPDAEDWATAENFRYTVALRR' A
#
# COMPACT_ATOMS: atom_id res chain seq x y z
N MET A 1 -7.99 20.83 12.20
CA MET A 1 -8.41 19.42 12.19
C MET A 1 -7.25 18.62 11.60
N LYS A 2 -6.62 17.72 12.38
CA LYS A 2 -5.36 17.06 12.03
C LYS A 2 -5.57 16.02 10.92
N ARG A 3 -4.62 15.98 9.96
CA ARG A 3 -4.47 15.00 8.86
C ARG A 3 -4.97 13.62 9.27
N ALA A 4 -5.96 13.10 8.55
CA ALA A 4 -6.43 11.73 8.70
C ALA A 4 -5.22 10.79 8.54
N THR A 5 -4.80 10.19 9.65
CA THR A 5 -3.76 9.16 9.64
C THR A 5 -4.38 7.91 9.03
N VAL A 6 -3.95 7.54 7.82
CA VAL A 6 -4.23 6.21 7.26
C VAL A 6 -3.48 5.22 8.14
N THR A 7 -4.25 4.43 8.91
CA THR A 7 -3.70 3.35 9.73
C THR A 7 -3.76 2.09 8.87
N ALA A 8 -2.60 1.63 8.39
CA ALA A 8 -2.49 0.28 7.86
C ALA A 8 -2.49 -0.67 9.07
N ILE A 9 -3.56 -1.46 9.22
CA ILE A 9 -3.60 -2.55 10.20
C ILE A 9 -2.99 -3.76 9.49
N ASP A 10 -1.85 -4.21 10.02
CA ASP A 10 -1.19 -5.45 9.61
C ASP A 10 -2.08 -6.64 10.02
N ASP A 11 -2.73 -7.28 9.05
CA ASP A 11 -3.59 -8.47 9.21
C ASP A 11 -2.91 -9.68 8.58
N ARG A 12 -1.77 -10.07 9.15
CA ARG A 12 -0.99 -11.21 8.66
C ARG A 12 -1.84 -12.48 8.63
N GLN A 13 -1.90 -13.10 7.46
CA GLN A 13 -2.57 -14.37 7.24
C GLN A 13 -1.61 -15.54 7.41
N PHE A 14 -2.16 -16.71 7.73
CA PHE A 14 -1.39 -17.95 7.74
C PHE A 14 -0.80 -18.22 6.34
N GLY A 15 0.51 -18.37 6.25
CA GLY A 15 1.24 -18.62 5.01
C GLY A 15 1.91 -17.39 4.37
N GLN A 16 1.74 -16.19 4.94
CA GLN A 16 2.51 -15.02 4.49
C GLN A 16 3.96 -15.04 5.00
N GLY A 17 4.86 -14.46 4.22
CA GLY A 17 6.30 -14.38 4.51
C GLY A 17 6.65 -13.60 5.78
N ASP A 18 7.86 -13.84 6.29
CA ASP A 18 8.33 -13.30 7.57
C ASP A 18 8.63 -11.79 7.55
N ILE A 19 8.83 -11.21 6.35
CA ILE A 19 9.23 -9.81 6.15
C ILE A 19 8.19 -9.09 5.32
N GLN A 20 7.64 -7.99 5.86
CA GLN A 20 6.72 -7.12 5.13
C GLN A 20 7.20 -5.69 5.16
N PHE A 21 7.41 -5.12 3.97
CA PHE A 21 7.55 -3.69 3.79
C PHE A 21 6.30 -3.15 3.13
N SER A 22 5.82 -1.99 3.60
CA SER A 22 4.69 -1.32 2.97
C SER A 22 5.00 0.14 2.68
N ASN A 23 4.81 0.53 1.43
CA ASN A 23 4.96 1.90 0.96
C ASN A 23 3.61 2.46 0.54
N PHE A 24 3.30 3.67 1.02
CA PHE A 24 2.00 4.31 0.84
C PHE A 24 2.10 5.74 0.29
N PRO A 25 2.71 5.97 -0.88
CA PRO A 25 2.75 7.32 -1.42
C PRO A 25 1.34 7.72 -1.88
N LEU A 26 0.87 8.85 -1.33
CA LEU A 26 -0.28 9.58 -1.85
C LEU A 26 0.26 10.75 -2.68
N VAL A 27 -0.08 10.75 -3.96
CA VAL A 27 0.39 11.76 -4.93
C VAL A 27 -0.80 12.36 -5.67
N GLU A 28 -0.62 13.57 -6.19
CA GLU A 28 -1.59 14.22 -7.07
C GLU A 28 -1.15 14.05 -8.52
N ASP A 29 -2.03 13.55 -9.39
CA ASP A 29 -1.84 13.60 -10.83
C ASP A 29 -2.01 15.06 -11.31
N ARG A 30 -0.99 15.65 -11.92
CA ARG A 30 -1.02 17.08 -12.30
C ARG A 30 -1.87 17.39 -13.53
N VAL A 31 -2.27 16.38 -14.30
CA VAL A 31 -3.10 16.54 -15.49
C VAL A 31 -4.58 16.42 -15.11
N THR A 32 -4.93 15.41 -14.31
CA THR A 32 -6.33 15.15 -13.95
C THR A 32 -6.73 15.72 -12.58
N HIS A 33 -5.76 16.13 -11.76
CA HIS A 33 -5.94 16.50 -10.35
C HIS A 33 -6.51 15.37 -9.47
N ASP A 34 -6.39 14.12 -9.93
CA ASP A 34 -6.76 12.97 -9.13
C ASP A 34 -5.76 12.74 -8.01
N LEU A 35 -6.26 12.41 -6.82
CA LEU A 35 -5.44 11.88 -5.75
C LEU A 35 -5.22 10.39 -5.98
N VAL A 36 -3.97 9.99 -6.15
CA VAL A 36 -3.56 8.61 -6.42
C VAL A 36 -2.83 8.04 -5.22
N LEU A 37 -3.35 6.96 -4.66
CA LEU A 37 -2.71 6.18 -3.61
C LEU A 37 -2.08 4.94 -4.24
N HIS A 38 -0.78 4.75 -4.04
CA HIS A 38 -0.16 3.44 -4.26
C HIS A 38 -0.02 2.72 -2.91
N ILE A 39 -0.34 1.44 -2.92
CA ILE A 39 -0.07 0.52 -1.82
C ILE A 39 0.85 -0.54 -2.40
N THR A 40 2.10 -0.55 -1.95
CA THR A 40 3.03 -1.62 -2.32
C THR A 40 3.27 -2.53 -1.14
N THR A 41 3.13 -3.83 -1.33
CA THR A 41 3.49 -4.87 -0.37
C THR A 41 4.67 -5.65 -0.90
N TYR A 42 5.68 -5.89 -0.05
CA TYR A 42 6.84 -6.73 -0.36
C TYR A 42 6.89 -7.93 0.57
N GLY A 43 7.49 -9.03 0.10
CA GLY A 43 7.77 -10.21 0.93
C GLY A 43 6.52 -10.89 1.49
N GLN A 44 5.39 -10.77 0.80
CA GLN A 44 4.14 -11.42 1.18
C GLN A 44 4.14 -12.92 0.86
N GLU A 45 4.99 -13.35 -0.08
CA GLU A 45 5.08 -14.73 -0.51
C GLU A 45 5.58 -15.65 0.61
N PRO A 46 5.14 -16.93 0.64
CA PRO A 46 5.55 -17.88 1.67
C PRO A 46 7.05 -18.23 1.59
N ASP A 47 7.65 -18.19 0.39
CA ASP A 47 9.04 -18.53 0.19
C ASP A 47 9.95 -17.33 0.51
N ALA A 48 10.98 -17.57 1.32
CA ALA A 48 11.95 -16.56 1.70
C ALA A 48 12.81 -16.09 0.52
N GLU A 49 12.98 -16.89 -0.53
CA GLU A 49 13.71 -16.48 -1.74
C GLU A 49 12.95 -15.38 -2.52
N ASP A 50 11.63 -15.33 -2.36
CA ASP A 50 10.73 -14.40 -3.04
C ASP A 50 10.56 -13.07 -2.29
N TRP A 51 11.40 -12.78 -1.29
CA TRP A 51 11.31 -11.56 -0.47
C TRP A 51 11.33 -10.25 -1.27
N ALA A 52 11.92 -10.26 -2.47
CA ALA A 52 12.03 -9.10 -3.35
C ALA A 52 10.83 -8.95 -4.32
N THR A 53 9.87 -9.88 -4.29
CA THR A 53 8.61 -9.75 -5.03
C THR A 53 7.73 -8.67 -4.40
N ALA A 54 6.92 -8.03 -5.24
CA ALA A 54 6.06 -6.95 -4.81
C ALA A 54 4.75 -6.91 -5.58
N GLU A 55 3.66 -6.69 -4.85
CA GLU A 55 2.39 -6.30 -5.45
C GLU A 55 2.20 -4.80 -5.29
N ASN A 56 1.81 -4.11 -6.36
CA ASN A 56 1.47 -2.70 -6.32
C ASN A 56 0.01 -2.50 -6.69
N PHE A 57 -0.76 -1.99 -5.74
CA PHE A 57 -2.14 -1.59 -5.94
C PHE A 57 -2.20 -0.08 -6.14
N ARG A 58 -2.89 0.34 -7.21
CA ARG A 58 -3.11 1.76 -7.54
C ARG A 58 -4.59 2.10 -7.39
N TYR A 59 -4.87 3.09 -6.56
CA TYR A 59 -6.22 3.59 -6.34
C TYR A 59 -6.32 5.08 -6.68
N THR A 60 -7.41 5.48 -7.33
CA THR A 60 -7.85 6.87 -7.35
C THR A 60 -8.79 7.08 -6.17
N VAL A 61 -8.47 8.05 -5.30
CA VAL A 61 -9.27 8.32 -4.09
C VAL A 61 -10.08 9.59 -4.24
N ALA A 62 -11.33 9.54 -3.78
CA ALA A 62 -12.23 10.69 -3.75
C ALA A 62 -12.55 11.06 -2.31
N LEU A 63 -12.56 12.36 -2.01
CA LEU A 63 -13.04 12.86 -0.72
C LEU A 63 -14.56 12.70 -0.66
N ARG A 64 -15.04 11.97 0.35
CA ARG A 64 -16.48 11.92 0.67
C ARG A 64 -16.84 13.13 1.54
N ARG A 65 -17.97 13.77 1.22
CA ARG A 65 -18.57 14.83 2.02
C ARG A 65 -19.47 14.25 3.10
#